data_AF-A0A0S7ZKC6-F1
#
_entry.id   AF-A0A0S7ZKC6-F1
#
_cell.length_a   1.000
_cell.length_b   1.000
_cell.length_c   1.000
_cell.angle_alpha   90.00
_cell.angle_beta   90.00
_cell.angle_gamma   90.00
#
_symmetry.space_group_name_H-M   'P 1'
#
loop_
_entity.id
_entity.type
_entity.pdbx_description
1 polymer ?
#
loop_
_entity_poly.entity_id
_entity_poly.type
_entity_poly.pdbx_seq_one_letter_code
_entity_poly.pdbx_strand_id
1 'polypeptide(L)'
;MQQTMNELMTALDRLVGLHTELLEVEQKKLSAIIDQDWVGLEQLLLKSRETLSEIGCVETQRMGIVERICEREDATLSDVEKKASGRVGRELRNYGERLANLIAQQKSMNERMENLLKSSLEIVNFSLALLSGSEAEGKTYAKDGQESGNEEKCTPLVFDIKA
;
A
#
# COMPACT_ATOMS: atom_id res chain seq x y z
N MET A 1 4.90 38.87 -0.20
CA MET A 1 3.92 38.22 0.70
C MET A 1 2.69 37.67 -0.02
N GLN A 2 1.92 38.46 -0.78
CA GLN A 2 0.74 37.91 -1.49
C GLN A 2 1.10 36.90 -2.58
N GLN A 3 2.14 37.18 -3.38
CA GLN A 3 2.60 36.27 -4.45
C GLN A 3 3.12 34.93 -3.90
N THR A 4 3.95 34.98 -2.85
CA THR A 4 4.48 33.78 -2.17
C THR A 4 3.38 32.95 -1.50
N MET A 5 2.29 33.58 -1.04
CA MET A 5 1.13 32.86 -0.49
C MET A 5 0.32 32.16 -1.59
N ASN A 6 0.15 32.79 -2.75
CA ASN A 6 -0.50 32.15 -3.89
C ASN A 6 0.33 30.97 -4.44
N GLU A 7 1.66 31.09 -4.45
CA GLU A 7 2.58 29.99 -4.78
C GLU A 7 2.38 28.81 -3.82
N LEU A 8 2.25 29.07 -2.51
CA LEU A 8 1.98 28.03 -1.51
C LEU A 8 0.63 27.35 -1.74
N MET A 9 -0.44 28.11 -2.01
CA MET A 9 -1.75 27.54 -2.29
C MET A 9 -1.73 26.66 -3.55
N THR A 10 -1.03 27.10 -4.60
CA THR A 10 -0.89 26.33 -5.85
C THR A 10 -0.13 25.03 -5.61
N ALA A 11 0.94 25.06 -4.81
CA ALA A 11 1.68 23.86 -4.44
C ALA A 11 0.83 22.88 -3.62
N LEU A 12 0.04 23.40 -2.67
CA LEU A 12 -0.87 22.58 -1.85
C LEU A 12 -1.99 21.94 -2.69
N ASP A 13 -2.58 22.68 -3.62
CA ASP A 13 -3.61 22.14 -4.51
C ASP A 13 -3.04 21.04 -5.42
N ARG A 14 -1.83 21.26 -5.95
CA ARG A 14 -1.12 20.23 -6.71
C ARG A 14 -0.82 18.99 -5.87
N LEU A 15 -0.38 19.15 -4.62
CA LEU A 15 -0.14 18.02 -3.71
C LEU A 15 -1.43 17.24 -3.46
N VAL A 16 -2.55 17.92 -3.20
CA VAL A 16 -3.85 17.28 -3.04
C VAL A 16 -4.25 16.49 -4.28
N GLY A 17 -4.05 17.06 -5.47
CA GLY A 17 -4.28 16.39 -6.75
C GLY A 17 -3.45 15.11 -6.88
N LEU A 18 -2.14 15.21 -6.65
CA LEU A 18 -1.21 14.06 -6.74
C LEU A 18 -1.52 12.96 -5.70
N HIS A 19 -1.85 13.31 -4.46
CA HIS A 19 -2.26 12.33 -3.46
C HIS A 19 -3.60 11.65 -3.82
N THR A 20 -4.52 12.39 -4.43
CA THR A 20 -5.78 11.82 -4.93
C THR A 20 -5.53 10.85 -6.08
N GLU A 21 -4.71 11.24 -7.05
CA GLU A 21 -4.31 10.37 -8.16
C GLU A 21 -3.58 9.11 -7.66
N LEU A 22 -2.65 9.26 -6.72
CA LEU A 22 -1.95 8.13 -6.12
C LEU A 22 -2.94 7.17 -5.44
N LEU A 23 -3.93 7.69 -4.71
CA LEU A 23 -4.96 6.86 -4.08
C LEU A 23 -5.78 6.08 -5.11
N GLU A 24 -6.13 6.68 -6.26
CA GLU A 24 -6.79 5.98 -7.36
C GLU A 24 -5.91 4.88 -7.97
N VAL A 25 -4.61 5.14 -8.12
CA VAL A 25 -3.64 4.15 -8.61
C VAL A 25 -3.54 2.98 -7.63
N GLU A 26 -3.48 3.23 -6.31
CA GLU A 26 -3.48 2.17 -5.29
C GLU A 26 -4.73 1.30 -5.37
N GLN A 27 -5.92 1.90 -5.56
CA GLN A 27 -7.17 1.15 -5.73
C GLN A 27 -7.14 0.27 -6.98
N LYS A 28 -6.62 0.79 -8.10
CA LYS A 28 -6.47 0.03 -9.35
C LYS A 28 -5.45 -1.09 -9.24
N LYS A 29 -4.38 -0.92 -8.46
CA LYS A 29 -3.43 -2.00 -8.17
C LYS A 29 -4.10 -3.14 -7.42
N LEU A 30 -4.96 -2.82 -6.46
CA LEU A 30 -5.72 -3.84 -5.74
C LEU A 30 -6.64 -4.64 -6.67
N SER A 31 -7.36 -3.97 -7.58
CA SER A 31 -8.20 -4.68 -8.56
C SER A 31 -7.37 -5.54 -9.51
N ALA A 32 -6.24 -5.03 -10.02
CA ALA A 32 -5.36 -5.79 -10.90
C ALA A 32 -4.80 -7.06 -10.23
N ILE A 33 -4.48 -7.01 -8.92
CA ILE A 33 -4.06 -8.19 -8.14
C ILE A 33 -5.19 -9.22 -8.06
N ILE A 34 -6.43 -8.78 -7.80
CA ILE A 34 -7.60 -9.66 -7.71
C ILE A 34 -7.89 -10.31 -9.07
N ASP A 35 -7.80 -9.53 -10.15
CA ASP A 35 -8.08 -9.98 -11.52
C ASP A 35 -6.91 -10.74 -12.16
N GLN A 36 -5.78 -10.87 -11.46
CA GLN A 36 -4.53 -11.49 -11.93
C GLN A 36 -3.96 -10.82 -13.19
N ASP A 37 -4.22 -9.53 -13.39
CA ASP A 37 -3.68 -8.72 -14.49
C ASP A 37 -2.28 -8.19 -14.14
N TRP A 38 -1.27 -9.03 -14.37
CA TRP A 38 0.12 -8.71 -14.08
C TRP A 38 0.69 -7.60 -14.98
N VAL A 39 0.21 -7.49 -16.23
CA VAL A 39 0.67 -6.46 -17.17
C VAL A 39 0.12 -5.09 -16.76
N GLY A 40 -1.16 -5.01 -16.43
CA GLY A 40 -1.77 -3.80 -15.88
C GLY A 40 -1.14 -3.40 -14.54
N LEU A 41 -0.83 -4.37 -13.67
CA LEU A 41 -0.17 -4.11 -12.40
C LEU A 41 1.22 -3.48 -12.58
N GLU A 42 2.03 -3.96 -13.53
CA GLU A 42 3.36 -3.40 -13.80
C GLU A 42 3.27 -1.92 -14.23
N GLN A 43 2.34 -1.59 -15.13
CA GLN A 43 2.11 -0.21 -15.56
C GLN A 43 1.66 0.69 -14.41
N LEU A 44 0.78 0.19 -13.53
CA LEU A 44 0.32 0.92 -12.36
C LEU A 44 1.45 1.15 -11.34
N LEU A 45 2.39 0.21 -11.20
CA LEU A 45 3.56 0.38 -10.35
C LEU A 45 4.51 1.47 -10.87
N LEU A 46 4.74 1.52 -12.18
CA LEU A 46 5.52 2.59 -12.81
C LEU A 46 4.86 3.94 -12.59
N LYS A 47 3.56 4.04 -12.86
CA LYS A 47 2.79 5.27 -12.64
C LYS A 47 2.84 5.72 -11.18
N SER A 48 2.65 4.80 -10.24
CA SER A 48 2.75 5.08 -8.80
C SER A 48 4.11 5.66 -8.40
N ARG A 49 5.21 5.13 -8.97
CA ARG A 49 6.57 5.63 -8.74
C ARG A 49 6.77 7.04 -9.29
N GLU A 50 6.26 7.32 -10.49
CA GLU A 50 6.30 8.65 -11.09
C GLU A 50 5.53 9.67 -10.23
N THR A 51 4.30 9.34 -9.83
CA THR A 51 3.48 10.19 -8.96
C THR A 51 4.18 10.44 -7.61
N LEU A 52 4.80 9.43 -7.00
CA LEU A 52 5.57 9.60 -5.75
C LEU A 52 6.78 10.53 -5.95
N SER A 53 7.47 10.42 -7.07
CA SER A 53 8.59 11.32 -7.39
C SER A 53 8.11 12.76 -7.56
N GLU A 54 6.97 12.97 -8.21
CA GLU A 54 6.36 14.29 -8.34
C GLU A 54 5.94 14.87 -6.98
N ILE A 55 5.31 14.06 -6.12
CA ILE A 55 4.95 14.46 -4.75
C ILE A 55 6.20 14.95 -4.01
N GLY A 56 7.31 14.20 -4.07
CA GLY A 56 8.56 14.59 -3.41
C GLY A 56 9.11 15.94 -3.91
N CYS A 57 9.02 16.18 -5.22
CA CYS A 57 9.44 17.46 -5.82
C CYS A 57 8.58 18.63 -5.33
N VAL A 58 7.25 18.48 -5.39
CA VAL A 58 6.32 19.55 -4.97
C VAL A 58 6.40 19.78 -3.46
N GLU A 59 6.61 18.74 -2.65
CA GLU A 59 6.77 18.89 -1.21
C GLU A 59 8.06 19.64 -0.85
N THR A 60 9.14 19.39 -1.59
CA THR A 60 10.39 20.16 -1.44
C THR A 60 10.17 21.64 -1.78
N GLN A 61 9.42 21.92 -2.86
CA GLN A 61 9.03 23.29 -3.21
C GLN A 61 8.18 23.93 -2.10
N ARG A 62 7.20 23.19 -1.56
CA ARG A 62 6.34 23.64 -0.46
C ARG A 62 7.17 24.02 0.77
N MET A 63 8.13 23.17 1.18
CA MET A 63 9.03 23.46 2.30
C MET A 63 9.82 24.76 2.07
N GLY A 64 10.45 24.93 0.90
CA GLY A 64 11.17 26.15 0.58
C GLY A 64 10.28 27.41 0.51
N ILE A 65 9.02 27.29 0.09
CA ILE A 65 8.06 28.40 0.15
C ILE A 65 7.73 28.76 1.60
N VAL A 66 7.50 27.75 2.46
CA VAL A 66 7.17 27.94 3.87
C VAL A 66 8.33 28.58 4.64
N GLU A 67 9.57 28.13 4.42
CA GLU A 67 10.77 28.71 5.02
C GLU A 67 10.94 30.18 4.63
N ARG A 68 10.71 30.53 3.35
CA ARG A 68 10.72 31.92 2.87
C ARG A 68 9.65 32.79 3.53
N ILE A 69 8.47 32.25 3.81
CA ILE A 69 7.38 32.99 4.47
C ILE A 69 7.64 33.15 5.97
N CYS A 70 8.20 32.13 6.60
CA CYS A 70 8.48 32.15 8.02
C CYS A 70 9.81 32.84 8.39
N GLU A 71 10.71 33.01 7.42
CA GLU A 71 12.10 33.46 7.60
C GLU A 71 12.86 32.57 8.60
N ARG A 72 12.54 31.29 8.60
CA ARG A 72 13.05 30.30 9.55
C ARG A 72 13.20 28.96 8.84
N GLU A 73 14.35 28.33 9.01
CA GLU A 73 14.56 26.92 8.66
C GLU A 73 13.62 26.04 9.51
N ASP A 74 13.20 24.90 8.97
CA ASP A 74 12.26 23.97 9.62
C ASP A 74 10.90 24.60 9.97
N ALA A 75 10.48 25.62 9.21
CA ALA A 75 9.15 26.18 9.36
C ALA A 75 8.07 25.20 8.88
N THR A 76 6.99 25.10 9.65
CA THR A 76 5.88 24.19 9.34
C THR A 76 4.69 24.93 8.73
N LEU A 77 3.80 24.20 8.06
CA LEU A 77 2.55 24.77 7.54
C LEU A 77 1.70 25.42 8.66
N SER A 78 1.73 24.84 9.86
CA SER A 78 1.08 25.36 11.05
C SER A 78 1.66 26.71 11.51
N ASP A 79 2.94 26.96 11.25
CA ASP A 79 3.57 28.26 11.56
C ASP A 79 3.10 29.34 10.58
N VAL A 80 2.90 28.97 9.31
CA VAL A 80 2.30 29.86 8.31
C VAL A 80 0.83 30.14 8.62
N GLU A 81 0.07 29.14 9.09
CA GLU A 81 -1.32 29.32 9.54
C GLU A 81 -1.40 30.34 10.70
N LYS A 82 -0.49 30.26 11.68
CA LYS A 82 -0.44 31.24 12.79
C LYS A 82 -0.14 32.66 12.33
N LYS A 83 0.69 32.84 11.29
CA LYS A 83 0.95 34.15 10.68
C LYS A 83 -0.21 34.61 9.78
N ALA A 84 -0.91 33.68 9.15
CA ALA A 84 -2.00 33.94 8.21
C ALA A 84 -3.35 34.06 8.93
N SER A 85 -3.74 35.28 9.28
CA SER A 85 -5.05 35.54 9.90
C SER A 85 -6.21 35.47 8.90
N GLY A 86 -7.40 35.07 9.36
CA GLY A 86 -8.64 35.21 8.60
C GLY A 86 -8.91 34.08 7.59
N ARG A 87 -9.31 34.44 6.36
CA ARG A 87 -9.73 33.48 5.32
C ARG A 87 -8.59 32.54 4.90
N VAL A 88 -7.38 33.08 4.74
CA VAL A 88 -6.22 32.33 4.27
C VAL A 88 -5.80 31.23 5.25
N GLY A 89 -5.79 31.52 6.56
CA GLY A 89 -5.50 30.50 7.58
C GLY A 89 -6.50 29.34 7.56
N ARG A 90 -7.79 29.62 7.33
CA ARG A 90 -8.81 28.55 7.19
C ARG A 90 -8.59 27.69 5.96
N GLU A 91 -8.21 28.28 4.83
CA GLU A 91 -7.93 27.52 3.61
C GLU A 91 -6.68 26.63 3.80
N LEU A 92 -5.61 27.14 4.41
CA LEU A 92 -4.42 26.36 4.75
C LEU A 92 -4.73 25.18 5.67
N ARG A 93 -5.56 25.39 6.71
CA ARG A 93 -6.01 24.30 7.58
C ARG A 93 -6.78 23.23 6.80
N ASN A 94 -7.70 23.64 5.92
CA ASN A 94 -8.47 22.70 5.11
C ASN A 94 -7.56 21.86 4.20
N TYR A 95 -6.55 22.47 3.57
CA TYR A 95 -5.53 21.72 2.81
C TYR A 95 -4.80 20.70 3.70
N GLY A 96 -4.39 21.10 4.90
CA GLY A 96 -3.73 20.20 5.85
C GLY A 96 -4.61 19.02 6.26
N GLU A 97 -5.87 19.27 6.61
CA GLU A 97 -6.84 18.23 6.96
C GLU A 97 -7.11 17.27 5.79
N ARG A 98 -7.25 17.81 4.58
CA ARG A 98 -7.48 17.01 3.36
C ARG A 98 -6.30 16.11 3.03
N LEU A 99 -5.08 16.64 3.11
CA LEU A 99 -3.85 15.85 2.92
C LEU A 99 -3.71 14.77 3.98
N ALA A 100 -3.96 15.09 5.26
CA ALA A 100 -3.91 14.12 6.34
C ALA A 100 -4.92 12.97 6.14
N ASN A 101 -6.13 13.31 5.68
CA ASN A 101 -7.16 12.31 5.35
C ASN A 101 -6.72 11.42 4.17
N LEU A 102 -6.23 12.02 3.07
CA LEU A 102 -5.73 11.25 1.92
C LEU A 102 -4.60 10.29 2.31
N ILE A 103 -3.64 10.75 3.12
CA ILE A 103 -2.54 9.91 3.61
C ILE A 103 -3.06 8.76 4.50
N ALA A 104 -4.03 9.04 5.37
CA ALA A 104 -4.64 8.00 6.21
C ALA A 104 -5.35 6.93 5.36
N GLN A 105 -6.08 7.34 4.30
CA GLN A 105 -6.69 6.42 3.36
C GLN A 105 -5.66 5.57 2.60
N GLN A 106 -4.56 6.19 2.15
CA GLN A 106 -3.46 5.50 1.49
C GLN A 106 -2.83 4.44 2.41
N LYS A 107 -2.57 4.77 3.68
CA LYS A 107 -2.05 3.81 4.67
C LYS A 107 -2.99 2.64 4.89
N SER A 108 -4.27 2.90 5.10
CA SER A 108 -5.28 1.85 5.28
C SER A 108 -5.38 0.95 4.05
N MET A 109 -5.30 1.51 2.84
CA MET A 109 -5.29 0.72 1.61
C MET A 109 -4.06 -0.18 1.51
N ASN A 110 -2.89 0.36 1.85
CA ASN A 110 -1.63 -0.39 1.83
C ASN A 110 -1.64 -1.56 2.84
N GLU A 111 -2.12 -1.34 4.06
CA GLU A 111 -2.29 -2.40 5.07
C GLU A 111 -3.24 -3.51 4.58
N ARG A 112 -4.35 -3.14 3.94
CA ARG A 112 -5.29 -4.10 3.34
C ARG A 112 -4.64 -4.90 2.22
N MET A 113 -3.86 -4.26 1.36
CA MET A 113 -3.15 -4.91 0.26
C MET A 113 -2.09 -5.88 0.78
N GLU A 114 -1.33 -5.49 1.81
CA GLU A 114 -0.35 -6.35 2.46
C GLU A 114 -1.00 -7.61 3.05
N ASN A 115 -2.13 -7.45 3.74
CA ASN A 115 -2.87 -8.59 4.30
C ASN A 115 -3.41 -9.52 3.21
N LEU A 116 -3.94 -8.97 2.11
CA LEU A 116 -4.43 -9.77 0.98
C LEU A 116 -3.30 -10.59 0.36
N LEU A 117 -2.16 -9.97 0.08
CA LEU A 117 -1.00 -10.63 -0.51
C LEU A 117 -0.44 -11.73 0.40
N LYS A 118 -0.37 -11.48 1.72
CA LYS A 118 0.04 -12.50 2.70
C LYS A 118 -0.90 -13.70 2.69
N SER A 119 -2.21 -13.47 2.75
CA SER A 119 -3.19 -14.56 2.72
C SER A 119 -3.13 -15.38 1.43
N SER A 120 -2.95 -14.73 0.28
CA SER A 120 -2.74 -15.42 -1.01
C SER A 120 -1.49 -16.30 -0.99
N LEU A 121 -0.38 -15.81 -0.42
CA LEU A 121 0.85 -16.60 -0.27
C LEU A 121 0.68 -17.78 0.69
N GLU A 122 -0.05 -17.62 1.78
CA GLU A 122 -0.38 -18.72 2.70
C GLU A 122 -1.16 -19.84 1.98
N ILE A 123 -2.15 -19.48 1.15
CA ILE A 123 -2.92 -20.45 0.36
C ILE A 123 -2.02 -21.16 -0.65
N VAL A 124 -1.14 -20.44 -1.34
CA VAL A 124 -0.18 -21.04 -2.29
C VAL A 124 0.76 -21.99 -1.56
N ASN A 125 1.32 -21.58 -0.41
CA ASN A 125 2.22 -22.42 0.39
C ASN A 125 1.51 -23.67 0.93
N PHE A 126 0.27 -23.53 1.40
CA PHE A 126 -0.55 -24.67 1.83
C PHE A 126 -0.82 -25.63 0.67
N SER A 127 -1.19 -25.09 -0.50
CA SER A 127 -1.42 -25.89 -1.71
C SER A 127 -0.14 -26.61 -2.16
N LEU A 128 1.01 -25.93 -2.09
CA LEU A 128 2.31 -26.52 -2.37
C LEU A 128 2.68 -27.59 -1.35
N ALA A 129 2.38 -27.42 -0.06
CA ALA A 129 2.62 -28.43 0.96
C ALA A 129 1.76 -29.69 0.75
N LEU A 130 0.50 -29.51 0.34
CA LEU A 130 -0.37 -30.62 -0.05
C LEU A 130 0.16 -31.35 -1.30
N LEU A 131 0.59 -30.61 -2.32
CA LEU A 131 1.10 -31.19 -3.57
C LEU A 131 2.50 -31.81 -3.44
N SER A 132 3.37 -31.22 -2.60
CA SER A 132 4.71 -31.72 -2.34
C SER A 132 4.72 -32.96 -1.46
N GLY A 133 3.56 -33.36 -0.94
CA GLY A 133 3.40 -34.59 -0.17
C GLY A 133 4.34 -34.60 1.01
N SER A 134 4.31 -33.57 1.87
CA SER A 134 5.06 -33.57 3.14
C SER A 134 4.50 -34.58 4.17
N GLU A 135 4.05 -35.74 3.69
CA GLU A 135 3.82 -37.02 4.39
C GLU A 135 4.22 -38.21 3.48
N ALA A 136 5.28 -38.07 2.67
CA ALA A 136 5.85 -39.18 1.90
C ALA A 136 7.26 -39.58 2.38
N GLU A 137 7.53 -39.48 3.69
CA GLU A 137 8.51 -40.36 4.32
C GLU A 137 7.78 -41.63 4.78
N GLY A 138 7.77 -42.65 3.92
CA GLY A 138 7.45 -44.01 4.32
C GLY A 138 6.24 -44.61 3.62
N LYS A 139 6.48 -45.21 2.45
CA LYS A 139 5.84 -46.45 1.99
C LYS A 139 6.55 -46.93 0.72
N THR A 140 7.81 -47.32 0.87
CA THR A 140 8.47 -48.15 -0.12
C THR A 140 8.07 -49.59 0.16
N TYR A 141 7.45 -50.27 -0.82
CA TYR A 141 7.18 -51.70 -0.75
C TYR A 141 8.50 -52.45 -0.47
N ALA A 142 8.58 -53.16 0.65
CA ALA A 142 9.66 -54.10 0.88
C ALA A 142 9.54 -55.26 -0.11
N LYS A 143 10.68 -55.77 -0.57
CA LYS A 143 10.85 -56.77 -1.65
C LYS A 143 10.10 -58.10 -1.43
N ASP A 144 9.49 -58.32 -0.26
CA ASP A 144 8.78 -59.54 0.14
C ASP A 144 7.25 -59.38 0.35
N GLY A 145 6.66 -58.23 0.00
CA GLY A 145 5.20 -58.09 -0.03
C GLY A 145 4.49 -58.11 1.34
N GLN A 146 5.20 -57.85 2.45
CA GLN A 146 4.58 -57.56 3.74
C GLN A 146 4.68 -56.06 4.07
N GLU A 147 3.55 -55.46 4.42
CA GLU A 147 3.49 -54.11 4.98
C GLU A 147 3.92 -54.14 6.45
N SER A 148 5.04 -53.48 6.77
CA SER A 148 5.43 -53.22 8.16
C SER A 148 4.59 -52.06 8.70
N GLY A 149 3.37 -52.36 9.15
CA GLY A 149 2.50 -51.39 9.80
C GLY A 149 3.00 -51.08 11.21
N ASN A 150 3.53 -49.88 11.44
CA ASN A 150 3.45 -49.25 12.74
C ASN A 150 2.08 -48.55 12.80
N GLU A 151 1.25 -48.91 13.76
CA GLU A 151 -0.09 -48.36 13.96
C GLU A 151 0.00 -46.88 14.40
N GLU A 152 0.24 -45.98 13.45
CA GLU A 152 0.04 -44.54 13.68
C GLU A 152 -1.29 -44.11 13.07
N LYS A 153 -2.12 -43.55 13.96
CA LYS A 153 -3.49 -43.12 13.73
C LYS A 153 -3.58 -42.27 12.47
N CYS A 154 -4.40 -42.72 11.51
CA CYS A 154 -4.88 -41.90 10.41
C CYS A 154 -5.49 -40.61 10.97
N THR A 155 -4.84 -39.47 10.75
CA THR A 155 -5.54 -38.19 10.65
C THR A 155 -6.35 -38.23 9.36
N PRO A 156 -7.62 -37.80 9.37
CA PRO A 156 -8.45 -37.91 8.19
C PRO A 156 -7.96 -36.89 7.16
N LEU A 157 -7.58 -37.38 5.98
CA LEU A 157 -7.44 -36.57 4.79
C LEU A 157 -8.73 -35.77 4.59
N VAL A 158 -8.60 -34.44 4.50
CA VAL A 158 -9.73 -33.50 4.36
C VAL A 158 -10.54 -33.71 3.07
N PHE A 159 -10.05 -34.54 2.14
CA PHE A 159 -10.68 -34.81 0.85
C PHE A 159 -11.08 -36.27 0.62
N ASP A 160 -11.53 -36.99 1.65
CA ASP A 160 -12.34 -38.19 1.43
C ASP A 160 -13.77 -37.81 1.01
N ILE A 161 -13.94 -37.32 -0.22
CA ILE A 161 -15.24 -37.24 -0.88
C ILE A 161 -15.52 -38.64 -1.44
N LYS A 162 -16.31 -39.43 -0.70
CA LYS A 162 -16.96 -40.62 -1.23
C LYS A 162 -17.96 -40.22 -2.32
N ALA A 163 -17.72 -40.69 -3.54
CA ALA A 163 -18.69 -40.74 -4.63
C ALA A 163 -19.76 -41.82 -4.37
#